data_AF-A0A2S2DUJ2-F1
#
_entry.id   AF-A0A2S2DUJ2-F1
#
_cell.length_a   1.000
_cell.length_b   1.000
_cell.length_c   1.000
_cell.angle_alpha   90.00
_cell.angle_beta   90.00
_cell.angle_gamma   90.00
#
_symmetry.space_group_name_H-M   'P 1'
#
loop_
_entity.id
_entity.type
_entity.pdbx_description
1 polymer ?
#
loop_
_entity_poly.entity_id
_entity_poly.type
_entity_poly.pdbx_seq_one_letter_code
_entity_poly.pdbx_strand_id
1 'polypeptide(L)'
;MNPHNIVTDGQLKVSFDDTTGSILISTPKGNIIELNDQLNVLKLSDQFQNCITMNRNGIQLDSHGDISISGLNIHLKAISNIDLKAEMNVSTQALNIEQRADASFTASGAASAELSSSGQTKVKGAIVNIN
;
A
#
# COMPACT_ATOMS: atom_id res chain seq x y z
N MET A 1 -16.00 -20.02 26.36
CA MET A 1 -17.19 -19.28 26.84
C MET A 1 -17.93 -18.75 25.61
N ASN A 2 -19.21 -18.42 25.69
CA ASN A 2 -19.89 -17.80 24.54
C ASN A 2 -19.51 -16.31 24.47
N PRO A 3 -19.30 -15.75 23.26
CA PRO A 3 -18.96 -14.35 23.11
C PRO A 3 -20.07 -13.45 23.67
N HIS A 4 -19.69 -12.41 24.42
CA HIS A 4 -20.61 -11.39 24.90
C HIS A 4 -20.84 -10.37 23.79
N ASN A 5 -22.10 -10.11 23.45
CA ASN A 5 -22.45 -9.21 22.33
C ASN A 5 -23.31 -8.06 22.82
N ILE A 6 -23.00 -6.85 22.35
CA ILE A 6 -23.87 -5.67 22.43
C ILE A 6 -24.42 -5.44 21.03
N VAL A 7 -25.75 -5.45 20.88
CA VAL A 7 -26.43 -5.31 19.59
C VAL A 7 -27.51 -4.23 19.70
N THR A 8 -27.58 -3.34 18.72
CA THR A 8 -28.67 -2.35 18.61
C THR A 8 -29.81 -2.87 17.74
N ASP A 9 -31.00 -2.25 17.81
CA ASP A 9 -32.13 -2.60 16.93
C ASP A 9 -31.79 -2.49 15.44
N GLY A 10 -30.87 -1.57 15.10
CA GLY A 10 -30.31 -1.41 13.77
C GLY A 10 -29.23 -2.43 13.41
N GLN A 11 -29.07 -3.50 14.19
CA GLN A 11 -28.12 -4.60 14.00
C GLN A 11 -26.63 -4.17 13.99
N LEU A 12 -26.30 -3.01 14.55
CA LEU A 12 -24.91 -2.67 14.86
C LEU A 12 -24.44 -3.56 16.00
N LYS A 13 -23.28 -4.19 15.86
CA LYS A 13 -22.81 -5.21 16.79
C LYS A 13 -21.39 -4.95 17.27
N VAL A 14 -21.19 -5.10 18.58
CA VAL A 14 -19.86 -5.23 19.21
C VAL A 14 -19.82 -6.59 19.91
N SER A 15 -18.81 -7.41 19.60
CA SER A 15 -18.64 -8.76 20.14
C SER A 15 -17.33 -8.83 20.92
N PHE A 16 -17.36 -9.43 22.10
CA PHE A 16 -16.21 -9.72 22.95
C PHE A 16 -16.09 -11.22 23.12
N ASP A 17 -14.95 -11.79 22.76
CA ASP A 17 -14.67 -13.22 22.94
C ASP A 17 -13.43 -13.42 23.79
N ASP A 18 -13.64 -13.69 25.08
CA ASP A 18 -12.56 -13.98 26.03
C ASP A 18 -11.84 -15.31 25.74
N THR A 19 -12.43 -16.19 24.92
CA THR A 19 -11.79 -17.45 24.52
C THR A 19 -10.65 -17.20 23.53
N THR A 20 -10.87 -16.25 22.62
CA THR A 20 -9.91 -15.90 21.56
C THR A 20 -9.16 -14.60 21.85
N GLY A 21 -9.56 -13.85 22.89
CA GLY A 21 -9.05 -12.52 23.18
C GLY A 21 -9.36 -11.54 22.06
N SER A 22 -10.59 -11.57 21.52
CA SER A 22 -10.98 -10.75 20.37
C SER A 22 -12.11 -9.77 20.64
N ILE A 23 -12.05 -8.64 19.94
CA ILE A 23 -13.08 -7.60 19.88
C ILE A 23 -13.45 -7.41 18.41
N LEU A 24 -14.73 -7.59 18.09
CA LEU A 24 -15.27 -7.42 16.74
C LEU A 24 -16.37 -6.37 16.73
N ILE A 25 -16.19 -5.31 15.95
CA ILE A 25 -17.22 -4.29 15.67
C ILE A 25 -17.69 -4.51 14.25
N SER A 26 -18.99 -4.71 14.05
CA SER A 26 -19.55 -4.97 12.71
C SER A 26 -20.83 -4.20 12.45
N THR A 27 -21.03 -3.75 11.21
CA THR A 27 -22.28 -3.17 10.73
C THR A 27 -23.04 -4.19 9.87
N PRO A 28 -24.38 -4.08 9.74
CA PRO A 28 -25.18 -4.99 8.91
C PRO A 28 -24.82 -4.97 7.43
N LYS A 29 -24.22 -3.85 6.99
CA LYS A 29 -23.75 -3.66 5.63
C LYS A 29 -22.42 -4.39 5.37
N GLY A 30 -21.75 -4.92 6.40
CA GLY A 30 -20.53 -5.71 6.24
C GLY A 30 -19.23 -4.95 6.50
N ASN A 31 -19.29 -3.77 7.12
CA ASN A 31 -18.07 -3.10 7.61
C ASN A 31 -17.66 -3.74 8.94
N ILE A 32 -16.36 -4.01 9.11
CA ILE A 32 -15.81 -4.76 10.23
C ILE A 32 -14.53 -4.11 10.74
N ILE A 33 -14.40 -3.99 12.06
CA ILE A 33 -13.14 -3.77 12.77
C ILE A 33 -12.92 -4.98 13.68
N GLU A 34 -11.76 -5.62 13.57
CA GLU A 34 -11.39 -6.81 14.34
C GLU A 34 -10.05 -6.58 15.05
N LEU A 35 -10.03 -6.79 16.36
CA LEU A 35 -8.82 -6.95 17.16
C LEU A 35 -8.83 -8.39 17.65
N ASN A 36 -7.78 -9.17 17.42
CA ASN A 36 -7.76 -10.59 17.75
C ASN A 36 -6.36 -11.04 18.19
N ASP A 37 -6.22 -11.31 19.48
CA ASP A 37 -4.94 -11.70 20.08
C ASP A 37 -4.50 -13.11 19.68
N GLN A 38 -5.44 -14.04 19.51
CA GLN A 38 -5.13 -15.39 19.04
C GLN A 38 -4.54 -15.38 17.62
N LEU A 39 -5.12 -14.58 16.73
CA LEU A 39 -4.63 -14.40 15.36
C LEU A 39 -3.48 -13.38 15.27
N ASN A 40 -3.22 -12.62 16.34
CA ASN A 40 -2.26 -11.52 16.40
C ASN A 40 -2.50 -10.49 15.28
N VAL A 41 -3.75 -10.06 15.12
CA VAL A 41 -4.18 -9.16 14.04
C VAL A 41 -5.07 -8.03 14.54
N LEU A 42 -4.85 -6.85 13.95
CA LEU A 42 -5.80 -5.73 13.92
C LEU A 42 -6.21 -5.53 12.46
N LYS A 43 -7.52 -5.57 12.17
CA LYS A 43 -8.05 -5.53 10.81
C LYS A 43 -9.24 -4.57 10.70
N LEU A 44 -9.26 -3.80 9.63
CA LEU A 44 -10.40 -2.99 9.19
C LEU A 44 -10.78 -3.46 7.78
N SER A 45 -12.02 -3.85 7.57
CA SER A 45 -12.51 -4.26 6.25
C SER A 45 -13.91 -3.75 5.96
N ASP A 46 -14.20 -3.49 4.69
CA ASP A 46 -15.53 -3.06 4.24
C ASP A 46 -16.21 -4.09 3.31
N GLN A 47 -17.43 -3.77 2.92
CA GLN A 47 -18.25 -4.57 2.00
C GLN A 47 -17.73 -4.57 0.54
N PHE A 48 -16.76 -3.73 0.21
CA PHE A 48 -16.21 -3.53 -1.13
C PHE A 48 -14.85 -4.20 -1.31
N GLN A 49 -14.48 -5.10 -0.39
CA GLN A 49 -13.21 -5.84 -0.40
C GLN A 49 -11.98 -4.94 -0.18
N ASN A 50 -12.16 -3.78 0.46
CA ASN A 50 -11.03 -2.97 0.93
C ASN A 50 -10.64 -3.42 2.34
N CYS A 51 -9.33 -3.54 2.58
CA CYS A 51 -8.81 -4.08 3.83
C CYS A 51 -7.53 -3.37 4.28
N ILE A 52 -7.46 -3.04 5.57
CA ILE A 52 -6.23 -2.65 6.27
C ILE A 52 -5.94 -3.72 7.31
N THR A 53 -4.77 -4.33 7.26
CA THR A 53 -4.37 -5.39 8.19
C THR A 53 -3.05 -5.04 8.83
N MET A 54 -2.98 -5.12 10.16
CA MET A 54 -1.75 -5.01 10.94
C MET A 54 -1.51 -6.33 11.68
N ASN A 55 -0.33 -6.92 11.52
CA ASN A 55 0.03 -8.17 12.19
C ASN A 55 1.56 -8.25 12.41
N ARG A 56 2.05 -9.42 12.84
CA ARG A 56 3.48 -9.68 13.07
C ARG A 56 4.41 -9.42 11.88
N ASN A 57 3.89 -9.44 10.66
CA ASN A 57 4.67 -9.20 9.44
C ASN A 57 4.66 -7.72 9.01
N GLY A 58 3.83 -6.87 9.63
CA GLY A 58 3.75 -5.43 9.33
C GLY A 58 2.34 -4.96 9.03
N ILE A 59 2.22 -4.02 8.07
CA ILE A 59 0.98 -3.36 7.67
C ILE A 59 0.72 -3.66 6.20
N GLN A 60 -0.52 -4.04 5.88
CA GLN A 60 -1.00 -4.28 4.52
C GLN A 60 -2.24 -3.41 4.24
N LEU A 61 -2.27 -2.80 3.06
CA LEU A 61 -3.39 -2.01 2.53
C LEU A 61 -3.79 -2.63 1.19
N ASP A 62 -4.95 -3.30 1.16
CA ASP A 62 -5.50 -3.95 -0.03
C ASP A 62 -6.81 -3.26 -0.44
N SER A 63 -7.01 -3.09 -1.74
CA SER A 63 -8.22 -2.49 -2.30
C SER A 63 -8.56 -3.18 -3.62
N HIS A 64 -9.85 -3.46 -3.83
CA HIS A 64 -10.34 -3.89 -5.14
C HIS A 64 -10.49 -2.72 -6.11
N GLY A 65 -10.70 -1.51 -5.59
CA GLY A 65 -10.74 -0.27 -6.36
C GLY A 65 -9.46 0.56 -6.22
N ASP A 66 -9.55 1.84 -6.54
CA ASP A 66 -8.41 2.76 -6.50
C ASP A 66 -7.91 3.07 -5.09
N ILE A 67 -6.58 3.14 -4.94
CA ILE A 67 -5.93 3.73 -3.76
C ILE A 67 -5.38 5.10 -4.17
N SER A 68 -5.94 6.16 -3.57
CA SER A 68 -5.48 7.54 -3.79
C SER A 68 -4.73 8.07 -2.57
N ILE A 69 -3.49 8.51 -2.76
CA ILE A 69 -2.66 9.12 -1.71
C ILE A 69 -2.32 10.55 -2.12
N SER A 70 -2.88 11.53 -1.40
CA SER A 70 -2.70 12.96 -1.68
C SER A 70 -2.35 13.70 -0.40
N GLY A 71 -1.42 14.65 -0.48
CA GLY A 71 -1.01 15.46 0.65
C GLY A 71 -0.09 16.60 0.22
N LEU A 72 0.11 17.59 1.10
CA LEU A 72 1.05 18.70 0.86
C LEU A 72 2.49 18.17 0.68
N ASN A 73 2.89 17.21 1.52
CA ASN A 73 4.17 16.53 1.47
C ASN A 73 3.97 15.02 1.72
N ILE A 74 4.64 14.17 0.93
CA ILE A 74 4.63 12.70 1.09
C ILE A 74 6.08 12.22 1.18
N HIS A 75 6.43 11.49 2.23
CA HIS A 75 7.75 10.89 2.43
C HIS A 75 7.65 9.37 2.51
N LEU A 76 8.36 8.67 1.62
CA LEU A 76 8.47 7.21 1.61
C LEU A 76 9.93 6.83 1.82
N LYS A 77 10.23 6.09 2.90
CA LYS A 77 11.60 5.68 3.26
C LYS A 77 11.59 4.26 3.81
N ALA A 78 12.52 3.43 3.33
CA ALA A 78 12.75 2.08 3.81
C ALA A 78 14.23 1.84 4.13
N ILE A 79 14.51 0.89 5.02
CA ILE A 79 15.89 0.50 5.39
C ILE A 79 16.47 -0.49 4.37
N SER A 80 15.67 -1.44 3.91
CA SER A 80 16.11 -2.52 3.03
C SER A 80 15.76 -2.26 1.56
N ASN A 81 14.48 -2.24 1.22
CA ASN A 81 14.01 -2.11 -0.16
C ASN A 81 12.70 -1.32 -0.26
N ILE A 82 12.44 -0.80 -1.47
CA ILE A 82 11.13 -0.36 -1.93
C ILE A 82 10.92 -1.01 -3.29
N ASP A 83 9.86 -1.79 -3.45
CA ASP A 83 9.49 -2.41 -4.72
C ASP A 83 8.25 -1.71 -5.30
N LEU A 84 8.39 -1.13 -6.49
CA LEU A 84 7.32 -0.47 -7.22
C LEU A 84 7.04 -1.24 -8.52
N LYS A 85 5.84 -1.80 -8.63
CA LYS A 85 5.43 -2.61 -9.79
C LYS A 85 4.00 -2.28 -10.21
N ALA A 86 3.78 -2.20 -11.51
CA ALA A 86 2.47 -2.16 -12.13
C ALA A 86 2.46 -3.09 -13.35
N GLU A 87 1.32 -3.73 -13.62
CA GLU A 87 1.18 -4.64 -14.77
C GLU A 87 1.03 -3.88 -16.10
N MET A 88 0.42 -2.69 -16.06
CA MET A 88 0.19 -1.87 -17.26
C MET A 88 1.18 -0.71 -17.33
N ASN A 89 1.14 0.23 -16.38
CA ASN A 89 1.93 1.45 -16.45
C ASN A 89 2.29 2.02 -15.07
N VAL A 90 3.48 2.62 -15.00
CA VAL A 90 3.87 3.54 -13.92
C VAL A 90 4.09 4.91 -14.57
N SER A 91 3.42 5.95 -14.07
CA SER A 91 3.61 7.33 -14.52
C SER A 91 4.16 8.18 -13.39
N THR A 92 5.23 8.92 -13.65
CA THR A 92 5.82 9.86 -12.69
C THR A 92 5.93 11.23 -13.37
N GLN A 93 5.30 12.24 -12.77
CA GLN A 93 5.28 13.61 -13.28
C GLN A 93 5.53 14.58 -12.14
N ALA A 94 6.45 15.53 -12.36
CA ALA A 94 6.73 16.61 -11.44
C ALA A 94 7.37 17.77 -12.21
N LEU A 95 7.42 18.96 -11.60
CA LEU A 95 8.21 20.07 -12.15
C LEU A 95 9.70 19.72 -12.18
N ASN A 96 10.19 19.03 -11.16
CA ASN A 96 11.57 18.52 -11.06
C ASN A 96 11.54 17.09 -10.51
N ILE A 97 12.31 16.19 -11.12
CA ILE A 97 12.51 14.82 -10.66
C ILE A 97 14.02 14.60 -10.44
N GLU A 98 14.40 14.12 -9.26
CA GLU A 98 15.77 13.70 -8.95
C GLU A 98 15.78 12.21 -8.60
N GLN A 99 16.52 11.42 -9.38
CA GLN A 99 16.76 10.01 -9.12
C GLN A 99 18.26 9.78 -8.93
N ARG A 100 18.63 9.15 -7.82
CA ARG A 100 20.02 8.88 -7.45
C ARG A 100 20.16 7.45 -6.94
N ALA A 101 21.19 6.77 -7.41
CA ALA A 101 21.66 5.51 -6.84
C ALA A 101 23.17 5.62 -6.62
N ASP A 102 23.67 5.21 -5.45
CA ASP A 102 25.10 5.34 -5.12
C ASP A 102 25.94 4.19 -5.69
N ALA A 103 25.35 3.00 -5.87
CA ALA A 103 26.04 1.83 -6.42
C ALA A 103 25.76 1.64 -7.93
N SER A 104 24.48 1.51 -8.32
CA SER A 104 24.09 1.24 -9.70
C SER A 104 22.69 1.78 -10.00
N PHE A 105 22.51 2.33 -11.20
CA PHE A 105 21.22 2.73 -11.72
C PHE A 105 20.93 1.94 -13.00
N THR A 106 19.74 1.34 -13.11
CA THR A 106 19.31 0.59 -14.30
C THR A 106 17.92 1.02 -14.69
N ALA A 107 17.75 1.39 -15.96
CA ALA A 107 16.48 1.65 -16.60
C ALA A 107 16.50 0.99 -17.98
N SER A 108 15.54 0.11 -18.24
CA SER A 108 15.49 -0.70 -19.46
C SER A 108 14.06 -0.84 -19.95
N GLY A 109 13.84 -0.73 -21.26
CA GLY A 109 12.58 -1.05 -21.91
C GLY A 109 12.78 -2.18 -22.93
N ALA A 110 11.97 -3.23 -22.82
CA ALA A 110 12.14 -4.44 -23.65
C ALA A 110 11.77 -4.20 -25.13
N ALA A 111 10.73 -3.40 -25.39
CA ALA A 111 10.31 -3.05 -26.74
C ALA A 111 10.97 -1.74 -27.22
N SER A 112 11.05 -0.74 -26.34
CA SER A 112 11.69 0.55 -26.61
C SER A 112 12.05 1.27 -25.33
N ALA A 113 13.03 2.17 -25.40
CA ALA A 113 13.36 3.15 -24.37
C ALA A 113 13.69 4.48 -25.04
N GLU A 114 13.16 5.59 -24.50
CA GLU A 114 13.31 6.93 -25.07
C GLU A 114 13.74 7.91 -23.98
N LEU A 115 14.73 8.76 -24.29
CA LEU A 115 15.18 9.85 -23.42
C LEU A 115 15.23 11.14 -24.23
N SER A 116 14.26 12.02 -24.02
CA SER A 116 14.09 13.26 -24.80
C SER A 116 14.03 14.49 -23.91
N SER A 117 14.50 15.63 -24.46
CA SER A 117 14.40 16.96 -23.84
C SER A 117 14.22 18.01 -24.93
N SER A 118 13.42 19.05 -24.67
CA SER A 118 13.35 20.24 -25.53
C SER A 118 14.58 21.14 -25.40
N GLY A 119 15.31 21.00 -24.28
CA GLY A 119 16.55 21.71 -24.02
C GLY A 119 17.76 20.82 -24.23
N GLN A 120 18.76 20.96 -23.35
CA GLN A 120 19.97 20.16 -23.42
C GLN A 120 19.81 18.85 -22.63
N THR A 121 19.94 17.71 -23.32
CA THR A 121 20.16 16.41 -22.68
C THR A 121 21.65 16.20 -22.41
N LYS A 122 22.04 15.91 -21.17
CA LYS A 122 23.43 15.56 -20.80
C LYS A 122 23.51 14.11 -20.36
N VAL A 123 24.17 13.28 -21.17
CA VAL A 123 24.52 11.90 -20.81
C VAL A 123 26.04 11.85 -20.66
N LYS A 124 26.53 11.37 -19.51
CA LYS A 124 27.97 11.30 -19.21
C LYS A 124 28.31 9.95 -18.60
N GLY A 125 29.41 9.38 -19.05
CA GLY A 125 30.00 8.15 -18.54
C GLY A 125 31.40 7.97 -19.11
N ALA A 126 32.19 7.05 -18.54
CA ALA A 126 33.48 6.69 -19.13
C ALA A 126 33.30 6.12 -20.55
N ILE A 127 32.19 5.42 -20.79
CA ILE A 127 31.77 4.88 -22.08
C ILE A 127 30.27 5.15 -22.23
N VAL A 128 29.87 5.61 -23.42
CA VAL A 128 28.46 5.74 -23.82
C VAL A 128 28.31 5.01 -25.15
N ASN A 129 27.61 3.89 -25.15
CA ASN A 129 27.32 3.13 -26.36
C ASN A 129 25.98 3.61 -26.91
N ILE A 130 25.98 4.13 -28.14
CA ILE A 130 24.78 4.50 -28.90
C ILE A 130 24.82 3.66 -30.17
N ASN A 131 23.83 2.79 -30.38
CA ASN A 131 23.73 1.91 -31.54
C ASN A 131 22.30 1.80 -32.07
#